data_AF-A0A3E0ENW2-F1
#
_entry.id   AF-A0A3E0ENW2-F1
#
_cell.length_a   1.000
_cell.length_b   1.000
_cell.length_c   1.000
_cell.angle_alpha   90.00
_cell.angle_beta   90.00
_cell.angle_gamma   90.00
#
_symmetry.space_group_name_H-M   'P 1'
#
loop_
_entity.id
_entity.type
_entity.pdbx_description
1 polymer ?
#
loop_
_entity_poly.entity_id
_entity_poly.type
_entity_poly.pdbx_seq_one_letter_code
_entity_poly.pdbx_strand_id
1 'polypeptide(L)'
;MSGDKLPYSVRIEIVKEGQSIKLSGCGNYITDFRLHDIWVLEKLNGEIVTSENFARELPNLEINSISNTFMGFAGCNRMNGTIFFEKGLLRFTDVVTTKMACGENNKEVVFLKTLQSTTHYKVENLRLTLTNSSGNKLVFKKVD
;
A
#
# COMPACT_ATOMS: atom_id res chain seq x y z
N MET A 1 -15.72 -22.87 14.73
CA MET A 1 -15.84 -22.18 13.44
C MET A 1 -14.59 -22.52 12.64
N SER A 2 -14.68 -23.49 11.72
CA SER A 2 -13.57 -24.02 10.94
C SER A 2 -13.95 -23.85 9.47
N GLY A 3 -13.22 -22.99 8.75
CA GLY A 3 -13.56 -22.64 7.37
C GLY A 3 -12.56 -21.70 6.68
N ASP A 4 -11.78 -20.93 7.45
CA ASP A 4 -10.79 -20.04 6.85
C ASP A 4 -9.60 -20.83 6.30
N LYS A 5 -9.53 -20.91 4.96
CA LYS A 5 -8.34 -21.42 4.27
C LYS A 5 -7.26 -20.35 4.32
N LEU A 6 -6.31 -20.54 5.22
CA LEU A 6 -5.11 -19.71 5.28
C LEU A 6 -4.12 -20.14 4.19
N PRO A 7 -3.63 -19.21 3.36
CA PRO A 7 -2.83 -19.53 2.16
C PRO A 7 -1.40 -19.99 2.47
N TYR A 8 -0.86 -19.71 3.67
CA TYR A 8 0.51 -20.07 4.04
C TYR A 8 0.55 -21.13 5.13
N SER A 9 1.54 -22.01 5.03
CA SER A 9 1.93 -22.94 6.09
C SER A 9 3.27 -22.51 6.70
N VAL A 10 3.36 -22.58 8.02
CA VAL A 10 4.56 -22.26 8.80
C VAL A 10 5.04 -23.55 9.47
N ARG A 11 6.35 -23.77 9.44
CA ARG A 11 7.01 -24.89 10.15
C ARG A 11 8.17 -24.34 10.96
N ILE A 12 8.26 -24.72 12.23
CA ILE A 12 9.31 -24.32 13.15
C ILE A 12 9.96 -25.59 13.69
N GLU A 13 11.29 -25.62 13.72
CA GLU A 13 12.06 -26.66 14.39
C GLU A 13 12.85 -26.02 15.53
N ILE A 14 12.61 -26.50 16.76
CA ILE A 14 13.27 -26.05 17.98
C ILE A 14 14.20 -27.16 18.43
N VAL A 15 15.50 -26.87 18.52
CA VAL A 15 16.51 -27.83 19.01
C VAL A 15 16.94 -27.44 20.42
N LYS A 16 16.73 -28.33 21.40
CA LYS A 16 17.18 -28.15 22.78
C LYS A 16 17.83 -29.45 23.27
N GLU A 17 19.08 -29.34 23.73
CA GLU A 17 19.84 -30.48 24.32
C GLU A 17 19.84 -31.74 23.42
N GLY A 18 19.93 -31.56 22.10
CA GLY A 18 19.93 -32.66 21.14
C GLY A 18 18.55 -33.24 20.79
N GLN A 19 17.47 -32.77 21.44
CA GLN A 19 16.09 -33.08 21.05
C GLN A 19 15.53 -32.02 20.11
N SER A 20 14.82 -32.46 19.06
CA SER A 20 14.12 -31.59 18.10
C SER A 20 12.61 -31.65 18.34
N ILE A 21 11.99 -30.47 18.47
CA ILE A 21 10.55 -30.28 18.50
C ILE A 21 10.13 -29.61 17.20
N LYS A 22 9.23 -30.25 16.45
CA LYS A 22 8.68 -29.71 15.20
C LYS A 22 7.26 -29.20 15.42
N LEU A 23 7.02 -27.95 15.07
CA LEU A 23 5.72 -27.30 15.11
C LEU A 23 5.29 -26.94 13.69
N SER A 24 4.01 -27.09 13.38
CA SER A 24 3.43 -26.68 12.10
C SER A 24 2.11 -25.96 12.30
N GLY A 25 1.85 -24.94 11.49
CA GLY A 25 0.62 -24.17 11.49
C GLY A 25 0.30 -23.57 10.13
N CYS A 26 -0.80 -22.82 10.06
CA CYS A 26 -1.18 -22.04 8.88
C CYS A 26 -1.42 -20.56 9.26
N GLY A 27 -1.28 -19.64 8.32
CA GLY A 27 -1.32 -18.20 8.61
C GLY A 27 -1.47 -17.31 7.39
N ASN A 28 -1.61 -16.01 7.66
CA ASN A 28 -1.45 -14.92 6.72
C ASN A 28 -0.21 -14.11 7.09
N TYR A 29 0.37 -13.40 6.12
CA TYR A 29 1.32 -12.34 6.45
C TYR A 29 0.59 -11.20 7.16
N ILE A 30 1.22 -10.69 8.21
CA ILE A 30 0.76 -9.49 8.92
C ILE A 30 1.33 -8.30 8.16
N THR A 31 0.44 -7.45 7.66
CA THR A 31 0.82 -6.19 7.03
C THR A 31 1.45 -5.26 8.05
N ASP A 32 2.49 -4.55 7.64
CA ASP A 32 3.22 -3.62 8.49
C ASP A 32 2.27 -2.56 9.08
N PHE A 33 2.13 -2.55 10.41
CA PHE A 33 1.23 -1.64 11.11
C PHE A 33 1.58 -0.17 10.87
N ARG A 34 2.84 0.15 10.52
CA ARG A 34 3.28 1.51 10.23
C ARG A 34 2.68 2.07 8.95
N LEU A 35 2.07 1.23 8.11
CA LEU A 35 1.29 1.67 6.96
C LEU A 35 -0.10 2.21 7.37
N HIS A 36 -0.62 1.81 8.53
CA HIS A 36 -1.95 2.16 9.00
C HIS A 36 -2.04 3.63 9.36
N ASP A 37 -2.48 4.46 8.42
CA ASP A 37 -2.48 5.90 8.58
C ASP A 37 -3.17 6.61 7.43
N ILE A 38 -3.24 7.94 7.56
CA ILE A 38 -3.59 8.85 6.48
C ILE A 38 -2.29 9.45 5.92
N TRP A 39 -2.13 9.32 4.61
CA TRP A 39 -0.96 9.70 3.85
C TRP A 39 -1.34 10.67 2.74
N VAL A 40 -0.69 11.84 2.67
CA VAL A 40 -0.91 12.84 1.61
C VAL A 40 0.29 12.88 0.67
N LEU A 41 0.04 12.90 -0.63
CA LEU A 41 1.09 12.86 -1.66
C LEU A 41 1.97 14.11 -1.59
N GLU A 42 3.28 13.89 -1.52
CA GLU A 42 4.33 14.93 -1.56
C GLU A 42 5.07 14.90 -2.91
N LYS A 43 5.35 13.70 -3.43
CA LYS A 43 6.09 13.54 -4.70
C LYS A 43 5.51 12.45 -5.59
N LEU A 44 5.48 12.73 -6.90
CA LEU A 44 5.10 11.81 -7.96
C LEU A 44 6.26 11.67 -8.96
N ASN A 45 6.79 10.45 -9.10
CA ASN A 45 7.94 10.13 -9.95
C ASN A 45 9.16 11.04 -9.71
N GLY A 46 9.38 11.44 -8.45
CA GLY A 46 10.52 12.27 -8.03
C GLY A 46 10.24 13.77 -8.04
N GLU A 47 9.20 14.23 -8.73
CA GLU A 47 8.78 15.63 -8.74
C GLU A 47 7.93 15.95 -7.51
N ILE A 48 8.18 17.10 -6.88
CA ILE A 48 7.24 17.66 -5.88
C ILE A 48 5.96 18.05 -6.62
N VAL A 49 4.82 17.68 -6.04
CA VAL A 49 3.51 18.02 -6.59
C VAL A 49 2.74 18.95 -5.65
N THR A 50 1.88 19.78 -6.23
CA THR A 50 0.99 20.69 -5.51
C THR A 50 -0.45 20.49 -5.98
N SER A 51 -1.39 21.17 -5.34
CA SER A 51 -2.80 21.15 -5.74
C SER A 51 -3.01 21.58 -7.20
N GLU A 52 -2.11 22.37 -7.79
CA GLU A 52 -2.20 22.80 -9.20
C GLU A 52 -2.01 21.64 -10.19
N ASN A 53 -1.41 20.53 -9.75
CA ASN A 53 -1.23 19.33 -10.58
C ASN A 53 -2.46 18.42 -10.60
N PHE A 54 -3.50 18.74 -9.82
CA PHE A 54 -4.67 17.89 -9.65
C PHE A 54 -5.94 18.73 -9.72
N ALA A 55 -7.02 18.17 -10.28
CA ALA A 55 -8.21 18.97 -10.56
C ALA A 55 -8.98 19.43 -9.30
N ARG A 56 -8.81 18.76 -8.15
CA ARG A 56 -9.55 19.08 -6.92
C ARG A 56 -8.65 19.18 -5.70
N GLU A 57 -7.96 18.10 -5.36
CA GLU A 57 -7.14 18.03 -4.16
C GLU A 57 -5.90 17.17 -4.39
N LEU A 58 -4.92 17.28 -3.49
CA LEU A 58 -3.76 16.39 -3.51
C LEU A 58 -4.20 14.95 -3.24
N PRO A 59 -3.67 13.97 -3.98
CA PRO A 59 -3.96 12.58 -3.71
C PRO A 59 -3.63 12.20 -2.27
N ASN A 60 -4.50 11.42 -1.67
CA ASN A 60 -4.33 10.89 -0.32
C ASN A 60 -4.74 9.41 -0.25
N LEU A 61 -4.17 8.74 0.74
CA LEU A 61 -4.41 7.33 1.04
C LEU A 61 -4.67 7.19 2.53
N GLU A 62 -5.85 6.71 2.87
CA GLU A 62 -6.15 6.14 4.17
C GLU A 62 -5.97 4.63 4.05
N ILE A 63 -4.99 4.09 4.77
CA ILE A 63 -4.65 2.67 4.75
C ILE A 63 -5.10 2.04 6.06
N ASN A 64 -5.87 0.95 5.96
CA ASN A 64 -6.17 0.09 7.08
C ASN A 64 -5.41 -1.24 6.94
N SER A 65 -4.29 -1.37 7.64
CA SER A 65 -3.45 -2.58 7.62
C SER A 65 -4.08 -3.80 8.30
N ILE A 66 -5.13 -3.61 9.11
CA ILE A 66 -5.82 -4.70 9.81
C ILE A 66 -6.75 -5.42 8.83
N SER A 67 -7.52 -4.66 8.06
CA SER A 67 -8.43 -5.20 7.03
C SER A 67 -7.77 -5.34 5.66
N ASN A 68 -6.53 -4.87 5.47
CA ASN A 68 -5.84 -4.83 4.18
C ASN A 68 -6.63 -4.08 3.11
N THR A 69 -7.17 -2.93 3.48
CA THR A 69 -7.92 -2.06 2.58
C THR A 69 -7.31 -0.67 2.54
N PHE A 70 -7.60 0.06 1.48
CA PHE A 70 -7.30 1.48 1.41
C PHE A 70 -8.43 2.24 0.71
N MET A 71 -8.54 3.52 1.03
CA MET A 71 -9.40 4.46 0.34
C MET A 71 -8.74 5.83 0.28
N GLY A 72 -9.29 6.75 -0.51
CA GLY A 72 -8.83 8.13 -0.54
C GLY A 72 -9.20 8.83 -1.84
N PHE A 73 -8.42 9.85 -2.18
CA PHE A 73 -8.58 10.62 -3.41
C PHE A 73 -7.35 10.47 -4.31
N ALA A 74 -7.60 10.38 -5.61
CA ALA A 74 -6.57 10.23 -6.63
C ALA A 74 -6.25 11.55 -7.37
N GLY A 75 -6.87 12.65 -6.95
CA GLY A 75 -6.68 13.99 -7.52
C GLY A 75 -8.00 14.67 -7.89
N CYS A 76 -8.83 13.97 -8.65
CA CYS A 76 -10.17 14.41 -9.04
C CYS A 76 -11.22 13.39 -8.60
N ASN A 77 -10.93 12.10 -8.73
CA ASN A 77 -11.80 11.00 -8.33
C ASN A 77 -11.45 10.42 -6.96
N ARG A 78 -12.47 9.85 -6.31
CA ARG A 78 -12.27 8.96 -5.17
C ARG A 78 -11.76 7.62 -5.66
N MET A 79 -10.94 6.98 -4.84
CA MET A 79 -10.44 5.63 -5.07
C MET A 79 -10.57 4.78 -3.81
N ASN A 80 -10.69 3.47 -4.00
CA ASN A 80 -10.58 2.46 -2.96
C ASN A 80 -10.06 1.15 -3.55
N GLY A 81 -9.62 0.25 -2.68
CA GLY A 81 -9.19 -1.08 -3.08
C GLY A 81 -8.60 -1.85 -1.90
N THR A 82 -7.84 -2.88 -2.22
CA THR A 82 -7.21 -3.77 -1.24
C THR A 82 -5.69 -3.70 -1.31
N ILE A 83 -5.04 -4.15 -0.25
CA ILE A 83 -3.59 -4.28 -0.15
C ILE A 83 -3.23 -5.76 -0.10
N PHE A 84 -2.33 -6.18 -0.98
CA PHE A 84 -1.66 -7.47 -0.86
C PHE A 84 -0.28 -7.27 -0.23
N PHE A 85 0.02 -8.04 0.80
CA PHE A 85 1.29 -8.01 1.51
C PHE A 85 1.89 -9.42 1.68
N GLU A 86 3.14 -9.60 1.25
CA GLU A 86 3.88 -10.87 1.42
C GLU A 86 5.37 -10.59 1.55
N LYS A 87 6.02 -11.01 2.65
CA LYS A 87 7.48 -10.89 2.82
C LYS A 87 8.05 -9.48 2.50
N GLY A 88 7.30 -8.43 2.81
CA GLY A 88 7.70 -7.03 2.51
C GLY A 88 7.36 -6.54 1.10
N LEU A 89 6.83 -7.40 0.23
CA LEU A 89 6.19 -6.99 -1.02
C LEU A 89 4.83 -6.36 -0.70
N LEU A 90 4.59 -5.18 -1.26
CA LEU A 90 3.34 -4.43 -1.10
C LEU A 90 2.74 -4.18 -2.49
N ARG A 91 1.48 -4.53 -2.70
CA ARG A 91 0.71 -4.21 -3.93
C ARG A 91 -0.64 -3.60 -3.57
N PHE A 92 -1.06 -2.63 -4.37
CA PHE A 92 -2.40 -2.09 -4.35
C PHE A 92 -3.21 -2.81 -5.43
N THR A 93 -4.22 -3.59 -5.02
CA THR A 93 -5.04 -4.43 -5.91
C THR A 93 -6.49 -4.00 -5.84
N ASP A 94 -7.29 -4.46 -6.81
CA ASP A 94 -8.73 -4.20 -6.88
C ASP A 94 -9.08 -2.72 -6.78
N VAL A 95 -8.26 -1.88 -7.43
CA VAL A 95 -8.38 -0.43 -7.38
C VAL A 95 -9.59 0.00 -8.20
N VAL A 96 -10.58 0.57 -7.52
CA VAL A 96 -11.80 1.11 -8.11
C VAL A 96 -11.82 2.62 -7.95
N THR A 97 -12.19 3.33 -9.01
CA THR A 97 -12.32 4.79 -9.00
C THR A 97 -13.68 5.24 -9.52
N THR A 98 -14.12 6.42 -9.10
CA THR A 98 -15.23 7.12 -9.77
C THR A 98 -14.81 7.64 -11.14
N LYS A 99 -15.78 8.03 -11.98
CA LYS A 99 -15.55 8.50 -13.36
C LYS A 99 -16.05 9.93 -13.60
N MET A 100 -15.59 10.88 -12.80
CA MET A 100 -15.82 12.31 -13.09
C MET A 100 -14.88 12.79 -14.19
N ALA A 101 -15.35 13.69 -15.05
CA ALA A 101 -14.51 14.37 -16.02
C ALA A 101 -13.64 15.43 -15.32
N CYS A 102 -12.34 15.44 -15.64
CA CYS A 102 -11.34 16.29 -15.00
C CYS A 102 -10.57 17.05 -16.09
N GLY A 103 -10.03 18.23 -15.75
CA GLY A 103 -9.28 19.05 -16.71
C GLY A 103 -7.97 18.40 -17.20
N GLU A 104 -7.43 18.92 -18.31
CA GLU A 104 -6.26 18.36 -19.01
C GLU A 104 -4.99 18.31 -18.16
N ASN A 105 -4.83 19.22 -17.19
CA ASN A 105 -3.65 19.28 -16.32
C ASN A 105 -3.65 18.25 -15.17
N ASN A 106 -4.67 17.40 -15.06
CA ASN A 106 -4.84 16.47 -13.95
C ASN A 106 -3.88 15.28 -14.02
N LYS A 107 -2.96 15.15 -13.05
CA LYS A 107 -2.00 14.03 -12.96
C LYS A 107 -2.58 12.72 -12.37
N GLU A 108 -3.90 12.62 -12.16
CA GLU A 108 -4.56 11.43 -11.57
C GLU A 108 -4.21 10.12 -12.26
N VAL A 109 -4.23 10.09 -13.60
CA VAL A 109 -3.93 8.86 -14.37
C VAL A 109 -2.50 8.38 -14.10
N VAL A 110 -1.56 9.31 -14.05
CA VAL A 110 -0.15 9.01 -13.74
C VAL A 110 -0.02 8.52 -12.31
N PHE A 111 -0.68 9.19 -11.36
CA PHE A 111 -0.71 8.78 -9.96
C PHE A 111 -1.24 7.35 -9.78
N LEU A 112 -2.42 7.04 -10.33
CA LEU A 112 -3.07 5.72 -10.22
C LEU A 112 -2.21 4.62 -10.85
N LYS A 113 -1.61 4.90 -12.01
CA LYS A 113 -0.69 3.96 -12.67
C LYS A 113 0.54 3.70 -11.81
N THR A 114 1.14 4.73 -11.24
CA THR A 114 2.28 4.56 -10.34
C THR A 114 1.90 3.78 -9.08
N LEU A 115 0.76 4.10 -8.46
CA LEU A 115 0.26 3.42 -7.26
C LEU A 115 0.09 1.92 -7.50
N GLN A 116 -0.62 1.55 -8.58
CA GLN A 116 -0.86 0.15 -8.95
C GLN A 116 0.40 -0.60 -9.36
N SER A 117 1.46 0.11 -9.78
CA SER A 117 2.73 -0.50 -10.12
C SER A 117 3.64 -0.77 -8.92
N THR A 118 3.24 -0.35 -7.71
CA THR A 118 4.03 -0.51 -6.48
C THR A 118 4.31 -1.98 -6.19
N THR A 119 5.55 -2.28 -5.83
CA THR A 119 5.95 -3.61 -5.34
C THR A 119 6.75 -3.53 -4.04
N HIS A 120 7.36 -2.38 -3.74
CA HIS A 120 8.17 -2.14 -2.57
C HIS A 120 7.71 -0.89 -1.85
N TYR A 121 7.96 -0.84 -0.54
CA TYR A 121 7.65 0.33 0.27
C TYR A 121 8.73 0.56 1.33
N LYS A 122 8.78 1.79 1.85
CA LYS A 122 9.60 2.17 2.99
C LYS A 122 8.84 3.19 3.83
N VAL A 123 8.75 2.96 5.13
CA VAL A 123 8.23 3.93 6.10
C VAL A 123 9.38 4.41 6.97
N GLU A 124 9.68 5.70 6.90
CA GLU A 124 10.70 6.36 7.73
C GLU A 124 10.41 7.85 7.85
N ASN A 125 10.80 8.49 8.96
CA ASN A 125 10.71 9.95 9.11
C ASN A 125 9.33 10.53 8.73
N LEU A 126 8.25 9.88 9.16
CA LEU A 126 6.85 10.25 8.85
C LEU A 126 6.53 10.29 7.34
N ARG A 127 7.31 9.56 6.52
CA ARG A 127 7.11 9.43 5.09
C ARG A 127 6.93 7.99 4.67
N LEU A 128 5.96 7.77 3.79
CA LEU A 128 5.75 6.54 3.06
C LEU A 128 6.31 6.73 1.66
N THR A 129 7.32 5.93 1.32
CA THR A 129 7.85 5.84 -0.03
C THR A 129 7.37 4.54 -0.67
N LEU A 130 6.72 4.63 -1.82
CA LEU A 130 6.32 3.49 -2.65
C LEU A 130 7.18 3.46 -3.91
N THR A 131 7.69 2.29 -4.26
CA THR A 131 8.53 2.11 -5.45
C THR A 131 8.22 0.83 -6.22
N ASN A 132 8.65 0.81 -7.47
CA ASN A 132 8.66 -0.37 -8.32
C ASN A 132 10.05 -0.60 -8.94
N SER A 133 10.23 -1.72 -9.66
CA SER A 133 11.49 -2.06 -10.33
C SER A 133 11.88 -1.11 -11.47
N SER A 134 10.92 -0.40 -12.05
CA SER A 134 11.16 0.61 -13.10
C SER A 134 11.63 1.96 -12.54
N GLY A 135 11.72 2.12 -11.21
CA GLY A 135 12.10 3.37 -10.57
C GLY A 135 10.97 4.38 -10.40
N ASN A 136 9.72 4.03 -10.76
CA ASN A 136 8.57 4.88 -10.44
C ASN A 136 8.44 4.99 -8.92
N LYS A 137 8.12 6.19 -8.45
CA LYS A 137 8.18 6.51 -7.02
C LYS A 137 7.03 7.41 -6.60
N LEU A 138 6.37 7.05 -5.50
CA LEU A 138 5.50 7.96 -4.76
C LEU A 138 6.12 8.23 -3.40
N VAL A 139 6.04 9.48 -2.95
CA VAL A 139 6.39 9.84 -1.58
C VAL A 139 5.18 10.53 -0.97
N PHE A 140 4.73 10.03 0.17
CA PHE A 140 3.66 10.61 0.95
C PHE A 140 4.18 11.06 2.30
N LYS A 141 3.49 12.03 2.89
CA LYS A 141 3.67 12.50 4.25
C LYS A 141 2.51 12.03 5.11
N LYS A 142 2.81 11.50 6.29
CA LYS A 142 1.82 11.16 7.33
C LYS A 142 1.14 12.43 7.85
N VAL A 143 -0.18 12.41 8.04
CA VAL A 143 -0.95 13.60 8.46
C VAL A 143 -1.80 13.42 9.72
N ASP A 144 -1.85 12.21 10.29
CA ASP A 144 -2.44 11.93 11.61
C ASP A 144 -1.36 11.57 12.65
#